data_AF-A0A969QS84-F1
#
_entry.id   AF-A0A969QS84-F1
#
_cell.length_a   1.000
_cell.length_b   1.000
_cell.length_c   1.000
_cell.angle_alpha   90.00
_cell.angle_beta   90.00
_cell.angle_gamma   90.00
#
_symmetry.space_group_name_H-M   'P 1'
#
loop_
_entity.id
_entity.type
_entity.pdbx_description
1 polymer ?
#
loop_
_entity_poly.entity_id
_entity_poly.type
_entity_poly.pdbx_seq_one_letter_code
_entity_poly.pdbx_strand_id
1 'polypeptide(L)'
;MKEFHHLQQLEKAYASGSPMVSDPVYDSLKVQLLHKARAHGLTSTIVQHLESDVGSPVSQSSTLAKAEHTPEFGGRLKSLAAAHSAAEVRAWWERNIEPHFVGKAADDLEVVLEPKVDGLTMRATYRDGECAQVWALCPSTGTLLKLRSDERDCNGSISD
;
A
#
# COMPACT_ATOMS: atom_id res chain seq x y z
N MET A 1 -12.07 13.13 21.59
CA MET A 1 -10.62 13.13 21.22
C MET A 1 -9.83 12.01 21.88
N LYS A 2 -9.84 11.82 23.22
CA LYS A 2 -9.09 10.71 23.88
C LYS A 2 -9.45 9.32 23.34
N GLU A 3 -10.74 9.06 23.12
CA GLU A 3 -11.23 7.77 22.59
C GLU A 3 -10.78 7.50 21.14
N PHE A 4 -10.65 8.54 20.32
CA PHE A 4 -10.14 8.42 18.94
C PHE A 4 -8.64 8.08 18.93
N HIS A 5 -7.85 8.74 19.80
CA HIS A 5 -6.44 8.42 19.94
C HIS A 5 -6.23 6.97 20.44
N HIS A 6 -7.13 6.49 21.32
CA HIS A 6 -7.10 5.09 21.75
C HIS A 6 -7.36 4.11 20.60
N LEU A 7 -8.35 4.38 19.73
CA LEU A 7 -8.55 3.58 18.52
C LEU A 7 -7.31 3.58 17.60
N GLN A 8 -6.67 4.73 17.39
CA GLN A 8 -5.45 4.79 16.57
C GLN A 8 -4.32 3.95 17.15
N GLN A 9 -4.21 3.86 18.48
CA GLN A 9 -3.25 2.98 19.13
C GLN A 9 -3.59 1.51 18.92
N LEU A 10 -4.88 1.15 19.00
CA LEU A 10 -5.34 -0.21 18.72
C LEU A 10 -5.09 -0.60 17.25
N GLU A 11 -5.37 0.30 16.30
CA GLU A 11 -5.06 0.11 14.87
C GLU A 11 -3.57 -0.13 14.63
N LYS A 12 -2.72 0.69 15.25
CA LYS A 12 -1.27 0.56 15.16
C LYS A 12 -0.79 -0.79 15.71
N ALA A 13 -1.34 -1.21 16.85
CA ALA A 13 -1.00 -2.49 17.48
C ALA A 13 -1.44 -3.69 16.63
N TYR A 14 -2.62 -3.59 15.99
CA TYR A 14 -3.14 -4.59 15.06
C TYR A 14 -2.24 -4.70 13.81
N ALA A 15 -1.85 -3.56 13.23
CA ALA A 15 -0.96 -3.51 12.06
C ALA A 15 0.46 -4.02 12.38
N SER A 16 0.93 -3.87 13.61
CA SER A 16 2.20 -4.44 14.06
C SER A 16 2.12 -5.93 14.44
N GLY A 17 0.98 -6.59 14.21
CA GLY A 17 0.77 -8.01 14.52
C GLY A 17 0.70 -8.31 16.02
N SER A 18 0.46 -7.31 16.87
CA SER A 18 0.37 -7.44 18.32
C SER A 18 -0.96 -6.85 18.83
N PRO A 19 -2.11 -7.44 18.44
CA PRO A 19 -3.42 -6.89 18.78
C PRO A 19 -3.59 -6.82 20.31
N MET A 20 -3.95 -5.64 20.81
CA MET A 20 -4.21 -5.41 22.24
C MET A 20 -5.63 -5.83 22.67
N VAL A 21 -6.54 -5.95 21.71
CA VAL A 21 -7.93 -6.36 21.88
C VAL A 21 -8.32 -7.33 20.78
N SER A 22 -9.36 -8.14 21.00
CA SER A 22 -9.91 -9.03 19.98
C SER A 22 -10.70 -8.27 18.92
N ASP A 23 -10.85 -8.87 17.73
CA ASP A 23 -11.58 -8.28 16.59
C ASP A 23 -13.01 -7.84 16.96
N PRO A 24 -13.83 -8.66 17.68
CA PRO A 24 -15.18 -8.22 18.06
C PRO A 24 -15.20 -7.01 18.99
N VAL A 25 -14.17 -6.87 19.85
CA VAL A 25 -14.04 -5.72 20.75
C VAL A 25 -13.64 -4.48 19.97
N TYR A 26 -12.69 -4.63 19.03
CA TYR A 26 -12.28 -3.57 18.14
C TYR A 26 -13.45 -3.04 17.29
N ASP A 27 -14.22 -3.94 16.67
CA ASP A 27 -15.38 -3.59 15.85
C ASP A 27 -16.46 -2.87 16.67
N SER A 28 -16.74 -3.35 17.88
CA SER A 28 -17.69 -2.70 18.79
C SER A 28 -17.26 -1.28 19.15
N LEU A 29 -15.98 -1.07 19.45
CA LEU A 29 -15.43 0.25 19.76
C LEU A 29 -15.53 1.20 18.56
N LYS A 30 -15.25 0.69 17.35
CA LYS A 30 -15.36 1.45 16.10
C LYS A 30 -16.80 1.91 15.84
N VAL A 31 -17.78 1.02 16.01
CA VAL A 31 -19.22 1.34 15.89
C VAL A 31 -19.67 2.37 16.92
N GLN A 32 -19.26 2.23 18.19
CA GLN A 32 -19.60 3.17 19.24
C GLN A 32 -19.07 4.58 18.95
N LEU A 33 -17.83 4.68 18.47
CA LEU A 33 -17.21 5.96 18.12
C LEU A 33 -17.87 6.60 16.90
N LEU A 34 -18.26 5.81 15.91
CA LEU A 34 -19.04 6.30 14.76
C LEU A 34 -20.38 6.88 15.20
N HIS A 35 -21.12 6.18 16.07
CA HIS A 35 -22.40 6.66 16.60
C HIS A 35 -22.24 7.96 17.38
N LYS A 36 -21.24 8.05 18.25
CA LYS A 36 -20.94 9.29 19.00
C LYS A 36 -20.60 10.44 18.04
N ALA A 37 -19.73 10.19 17.05
CA ALA A 37 -19.33 11.21 16.09
C ALA A 37 -20.53 11.77 15.31
N ARG A 38 -21.41 10.90 14.81
CA ARG A 38 -22.66 11.28 14.12
C ARG A 38 -23.63 12.04 15.05
N ALA A 39 -23.79 11.58 16.29
CA ALA A 39 -24.65 12.25 17.27
C ALA A 39 -24.17 13.68 17.61
N HIS A 40 -22.86 13.92 17.51
CA HIS A 40 -22.26 15.24 17.68
C HIS A 40 -22.17 16.06 16.37
N GLY A 41 -22.78 15.58 15.28
CA GLY A 41 -22.79 16.27 13.99
C GLY A 41 -21.41 16.38 13.33
N LEU A 42 -20.43 15.57 13.75
CA LEU A 42 -19.14 15.52 13.09
C LEU A 42 -19.31 14.86 11.73
N THR A 43 -19.00 15.59 10.66
CA THR A 43 -18.93 15.06 9.27
C THR A 43 -17.48 15.06 8.74
N SER A 44 -16.53 15.30 9.64
CA SER A 44 -15.09 15.41 9.35
C SER A 44 -14.46 14.09 8.92
N THR A 45 -13.19 14.16 8.51
CA THR A 45 -12.25 13.03 8.27
C THR A 45 -12.34 11.92 9.31
N ILE A 46 -12.69 12.24 10.57
CA ILE A 46 -12.89 11.24 11.64
C ILE A 46 -14.03 10.26 11.30
N VAL A 47 -15.16 10.74 10.79
CA VAL A 47 -16.28 9.86 10.41
C VAL A 47 -15.93 9.04 9.17
N GLN A 48 -15.25 9.65 8.19
CA GLN A 48 -14.73 8.93 7.03
C GLN A 48 -13.70 7.84 7.40
N HIS A 49 -12.85 8.09 8.40
CA HIS A 49 -11.89 7.09 8.90
C HIS A 49 -12.58 5.92 9.63
N LEU A 50 -13.67 6.21 10.34
CA LEU A 50 -14.45 5.21 11.08
C LEU A 50 -15.41 4.41 10.19
N GLU A 51 -15.81 4.94 9.04
CA GLU A 51 -16.57 4.22 8.03
C GLU A 51 -15.61 3.40 7.17
N SER A 52 -15.60 2.09 7.32
CA SER A 52 -14.89 1.23 6.38
C SER A 52 -15.75 1.01 5.13
N ASP A 53 -15.15 1.08 3.94
CA ASP A 53 -15.76 0.61 2.68
C ASP A 53 -15.90 -0.93 2.60
N VAL A 54 -15.56 -1.66 3.67
CA VAL A 54 -15.65 -3.12 3.71
C VAL A 54 -17.11 -3.54 3.69
N GLY A 55 -17.55 -4.15 2.58
CA GLY A 55 -18.92 -4.66 2.41
C GLY A 55 -19.85 -3.76 1.59
N SER A 56 -19.37 -2.65 1.01
CA SER A 56 -20.16 -1.85 0.07
C SER A 56 -20.62 -2.68 -1.14
N PRO A 57 -21.85 -2.48 -1.66
CA PRO A 57 -22.37 -3.26 -2.79
C PRO A 57 -21.43 -3.19 -3.99
N VAL A 58 -21.05 -4.35 -4.52
CA VAL A 58 -20.15 -4.52 -5.68
C VAL A 58 -20.69 -3.83 -6.96
N SER A 59 -21.97 -3.43 -6.96
CA SER A 59 -22.66 -2.80 -8.08
C SER A 59 -22.15 -1.41 -8.49
N GLN A 60 -21.15 -0.84 -7.83
CA GLN A 60 -20.57 0.48 -8.19
C GLN A 60 -19.22 0.43 -8.92
N SER A 61 -18.61 -0.74 -9.15
CA SER A 61 -17.32 -0.85 -9.84
C SER A 61 -17.45 -1.67 -11.12
N SER A 62 -18.11 -1.14 -12.14
CA SER A 62 -18.33 -1.87 -13.40
C SER A 62 -17.13 -1.87 -14.35
N THR A 63 -16.06 -1.11 -14.09
CA THR A 63 -14.85 -1.13 -14.94
C THR A 63 -13.59 -0.72 -14.17
N LEU A 64 -12.66 -1.67 -14.02
CA LEU A 64 -11.30 -1.35 -13.58
C LEU A 64 -10.61 -0.52 -14.67
N ALA A 65 -10.34 0.75 -14.38
CA ALA A 65 -9.63 1.61 -15.31
C ALA A 65 -8.18 1.14 -15.48
N LYS A 66 -7.74 0.94 -16.72
CA LYS A 66 -6.33 0.71 -17.03
C LYS A 66 -5.58 2.04 -16.98
N ALA A 67 -4.37 2.01 -16.44
CA ALA A 67 -3.44 3.12 -16.53
C ALA A 67 -2.08 2.65 -17.03
N GLU A 68 -1.39 3.57 -17.69
CA GLU A 68 0.00 3.39 -18.08
C GLU A 68 0.94 3.77 -16.93
N HIS A 69 2.14 3.18 -16.96
CA HIS A 69 3.22 3.59 -16.07
C HIS A 69 3.81 4.91 -16.57
N THR A 70 3.46 6.03 -15.95
CA THR A 70 4.08 7.33 -16.27
C THR A 70 5.34 7.54 -15.41
N PRO A 71 6.27 8.41 -15.85
CA PRO A 71 7.42 8.81 -15.02
C PRO A 71 7.02 9.46 -13.70
N GLU A 72 5.90 10.18 -13.66
CA GLU A 72 5.33 10.80 -12.46
C GLU A 72 4.95 9.73 -11.42
N PHE A 73 4.49 8.58 -11.89
CA PHE A 73 4.34 7.38 -11.08
C PHE A 73 5.64 6.57 -11.08
N GLY A 74 6.81 7.13 -10.81
CA GLY A 74 8.07 6.39 -10.58
C GLY A 74 8.48 5.35 -11.65
N GLY A 75 7.99 5.48 -12.89
CA GLY A 75 8.30 4.59 -14.01
C GLY A 75 7.69 3.18 -13.93
N ARG A 76 8.14 2.31 -14.84
CA ARG A 76 7.66 0.92 -14.96
C ARG A 76 8.11 0.06 -13.79
N LEU A 77 7.17 -0.67 -13.20
CA LEU A 77 7.48 -1.76 -12.27
C LEU A 77 8.28 -2.85 -12.99
N LYS A 78 9.41 -3.24 -12.40
CA LYS A 78 10.30 -4.28 -12.94
C LYS A 78 10.02 -5.62 -12.29
N SER A 79 10.02 -6.68 -13.09
CA SER A 79 10.11 -8.04 -12.58
C SER A 79 11.56 -8.35 -12.17
N LEU A 80 11.71 -9.18 -11.13
CA LEU A 80 13.02 -9.70 -10.70
C LEU A 80 13.28 -11.05 -11.36
N ALA A 81 14.54 -11.30 -11.74
CA ALA A 81 14.96 -12.60 -12.23
C ALA A 81 14.93 -13.63 -11.11
N ALA A 82 14.45 -14.84 -11.40
CA ALA A 82 14.49 -15.94 -10.46
C ALA A 82 15.88 -16.60 -10.45
N ALA A 83 16.27 -17.13 -9.30
CA ALA A 83 17.37 -18.07 -9.15
C ALA A 83 16.83 -19.30 -8.40
N HIS A 84 17.18 -20.49 -8.87
CA HIS A 84 16.71 -21.77 -8.36
C HIS A 84 17.83 -22.57 -7.68
N SER A 85 19.04 -22.02 -7.63
CA SER A 85 20.18 -22.62 -6.95
C SER A 85 21.13 -21.58 -6.37
N ALA A 86 21.91 -21.98 -5.36
CA ALA A 86 22.96 -21.13 -4.80
C ALA A 86 24.04 -20.77 -5.83
N ALA A 87 24.29 -21.66 -6.80
CA ALA A 87 25.25 -21.39 -7.89
C ALA A 87 24.75 -20.27 -8.81
N GLU A 88 23.45 -20.24 -9.13
CA GLU A 88 22.85 -19.15 -9.91
C GLU A 88 22.89 -17.82 -9.17
N VAL A 89 22.60 -17.82 -7.86
CA VAL A 89 22.71 -16.61 -7.02
C VAL A 89 24.15 -16.09 -7.02
N ARG A 90 25.14 -16.97 -6.85
CA ARG A 90 26.56 -16.60 -6.88
C ARG A 90 26.96 -16.02 -8.24
N ALA A 91 26.58 -16.67 -9.33
CA ALA A 91 26.87 -16.18 -10.67
C ALA A 91 26.19 -14.81 -10.95
N TRP A 92 25.00 -14.58 -10.41
CA TRP A 92 24.35 -13.27 -10.47
C TRP A 92 25.13 -12.22 -9.68
N TRP A 93 25.63 -12.56 -8.50
CA TRP A 93 26.43 -11.69 -7.65
C TRP A 93 27.74 -11.26 -8.31
N GLU A 94 28.53 -12.24 -8.79
CA GLU A 94 29.80 -12.02 -9.49
C GLU A 94 29.62 -11.11 -10.72
N ARG A 95 28.49 -11.25 -11.44
CA ARG A 95 28.21 -10.46 -12.63
C ARG A 95 27.69 -9.05 -12.34
N ASN A 96 26.84 -8.88 -11.34
CA ASN A 96 26.06 -7.65 -11.17
C ASN A 96 26.45 -6.83 -9.94
N ILE A 97 27.11 -7.43 -8.97
CA ILE A 97 27.48 -6.76 -7.72
C ILE A 97 28.98 -6.51 -7.73
N GLU A 98 29.81 -7.55 -7.75
CA GLU A 98 31.28 -7.46 -7.60
C GLU A 98 31.98 -6.38 -8.46
N PRO A 99 31.63 -6.17 -9.76
CA PRO A 99 32.29 -5.15 -10.58
C PRO A 99 32.12 -3.71 -10.06
N HIS A 100 31.09 -3.46 -9.23
CA HIS A 100 30.84 -2.15 -8.64
C HIS A 100 31.58 -1.92 -7.30
N PHE A 101 32.32 -2.92 -6.81
CA PHE A 101 33.02 -2.89 -5.52
C PHE A 101 34.54 -3.01 -5.63
N VAL A 102 35.11 -2.82 -6.83
CA VAL A 102 36.57 -2.79 -7.01
C VAL A 102 37.19 -1.72 -6.09
N GLY A 103 37.97 -2.15 -5.10
CA GLY A 103 38.65 -1.27 -4.13
C GLY A 103 37.87 -0.98 -2.83
N LYS A 104 36.73 -1.64 -2.59
CA LYS A 104 35.99 -1.59 -1.31
C LYS A 104 36.14 -2.91 -0.55
N ALA A 105 36.06 -2.86 0.78
CA ALA A 105 36.07 -4.07 1.60
C ALA A 105 34.74 -4.81 1.44
N ALA A 106 34.74 -6.14 1.54
CA ALA A 106 33.50 -6.94 1.49
C ALA A 106 32.51 -6.55 2.60
N ASP A 107 33.03 -6.01 3.71
CA ASP A 107 32.25 -5.55 4.87
C ASP A 107 31.51 -4.22 4.60
N ASP A 108 31.79 -3.54 3.49
CA ASP A 108 31.12 -2.29 3.12
C ASP A 108 29.75 -2.50 2.45
N LEU A 109 29.32 -3.75 2.26
CA LEU A 109 28.07 -4.09 1.59
C LEU A 109 27.03 -4.66 2.54
N GLU A 110 25.95 -3.90 2.71
CA GLU A 110 24.77 -4.34 3.42
C GLU A 110 23.76 -4.94 2.43
N VAL A 111 23.38 -6.19 2.65
CA VAL A 111 22.36 -6.89 1.86
C VAL A 111 21.13 -7.13 2.72
N VAL A 112 19.97 -6.69 2.24
CA VAL A 112 18.69 -6.98 2.87
C VAL A 112 18.08 -8.23 2.23
N LEU A 113 17.73 -9.21 3.07
CA LEU A 113 17.04 -10.42 2.65
C LEU A 113 15.57 -10.32 3.03
N GLU A 114 14.70 -10.23 2.02
CA GLU A 114 13.25 -10.18 2.21
C GLU A 114 12.59 -11.48 1.74
N PRO A 115 11.61 -12.03 2.48
CA PRO A 115 10.84 -13.16 2.00
C PRO A 115 10.03 -12.75 0.76
N LYS A 116 10.11 -13.56 -0.31
CA LYS A 116 9.28 -13.34 -1.49
C LYS A 116 7.82 -13.65 -1.17
N VAL A 117 7.01 -12.61 -1.02
CA VAL A 117 5.56 -12.75 -0.88
C VAL A 117 4.98 -13.29 -2.18
N ASP A 118 4.21 -14.38 -2.10
CA ASP A 118 3.46 -14.90 -3.24
C ASP A 118 2.09 -14.22 -3.31
N GLY A 119 2.07 -13.06 -3.94
CA GLY A 119 0.90 -12.20 -3.99
C GLY A 119 0.86 -11.31 -5.21
N LEU A 120 0.02 -10.28 -5.15
CA LEU A 120 -0.14 -9.32 -6.22
C LEU A 120 0.75 -8.10 -5.98
N THR A 121 1.49 -7.68 -7.01
CA THR A 121 2.23 -6.42 -6.95
C THR A 121 1.24 -5.25 -6.98
N MET A 122 1.31 -4.41 -5.98
CA MET A 122 0.47 -3.22 -5.85
C MET A 122 1.33 -1.96 -5.75
N ARG A 123 0.75 -0.85 -6.18
CA ARG A 123 1.28 0.48 -5.94
C ARG A 123 0.24 1.30 -5.19
N ALA A 124 0.65 1.91 -4.10
CA ALA A 124 -0.12 2.92 -3.41
C ALA A 124 0.60 4.27 -3.49
N THR A 125 -0.14 5.32 -3.83
CA THR A 125 0.35 6.70 -3.81
C THR A 125 -0.22 7.38 -2.58
N TYR A 126 0.66 7.93 -1.75
CA TYR A 126 0.28 8.70 -0.57
C TYR A 126 0.55 10.19 -0.80
N ARG A 127 -0.40 11.03 -0.40
CA ARG A 127 -0.28 12.50 -0.40
C ARG A 127 -0.65 12.99 0.99
N ASP A 128 0.21 13.81 1.59
CA ASP A 128 0.01 14.35 2.94
C ASP A 128 -0.26 13.28 4.01
N GLY A 129 0.34 12.09 3.83
CA GLY A 129 0.15 10.94 4.73
C GLY A 129 -1.13 10.13 4.49
N GLU A 130 -2.01 10.55 3.57
CA GLU A 130 -3.23 9.86 3.20
C GLU A 130 -3.06 9.04 1.91
N CYS A 131 -3.70 7.87 1.84
CA CYS A 131 -3.67 7.02 0.64
C CYS A 131 -4.58 7.60 -0.45
N ALA A 132 -4.00 8.30 -1.43
CA ALA A 132 -4.73 8.96 -2.51
C ALA A 132 -5.15 7.99 -3.62
N GLN A 133 -4.29 7.03 -3.98
CA GLN A 133 -4.54 6.11 -5.10
C GLN A 133 -3.95 4.72 -4.85
N VAL A 134 -4.63 3.69 -5.35
CA VAL A 134 -4.13 2.31 -5.33
C VAL A 134 -4.30 1.67 -6.69
N TRP A 135 -3.23 1.01 -7.15
CA TRP A 135 -3.14 0.34 -8.44
C TRP A 135 -2.63 -1.10 -8.24
N ALA A 136 -3.15 -2.03 -9.02
CA ALA A 136 -2.63 -3.39 -9.12
C ALA A 136 -1.92 -3.60 -10.46
N LEU A 137 -0.76 -4.27 -10.44
CA LEU A 137 -0.09 -4.70 -11.66
C LEU A 137 -0.79 -5.94 -12.21
N CYS A 138 -1.30 -5.87 -13.43
CA CYS A 138 -1.81 -7.04 -14.14
C CYS A 138 -0.62 -7.84 -14.71
N PRO A 139 -0.37 -9.08 -14.25
CA PRO A 139 0.85 -9.82 -14.65
C PRO A 139 0.90 -10.18 -16.14
N SER A 140 -0.27 -10.42 -16.76
CA SER A 140 -0.35 -10.84 -18.16
C SER A 140 -0.10 -9.70 -19.15
N THR A 141 -0.41 -8.46 -18.77
CA THR A 141 -0.32 -7.29 -19.66
C THR A 141 0.72 -6.28 -19.22
N GLY A 142 1.22 -6.36 -17.98
CA GLY A 142 2.10 -5.36 -17.38
C GLY A 142 1.42 -4.00 -17.12
N THR A 143 0.11 -3.89 -17.32
CA THR A 143 -0.65 -2.64 -17.13
C THR A 143 -1.10 -2.48 -15.68
N LEU A 144 -1.26 -1.23 -15.22
CA LEU A 144 -1.85 -0.94 -13.92
C LEU A 144 -3.37 -0.93 -14.02
N LEU A 145 -4.03 -1.53 -13.04
CA LEU A 145 -5.48 -1.51 -12.86
C LEU A 145 -5.82 -0.65 -11.64
N LYS A 146 -6.65 0.37 -11.83
CA LYS A 146 -7.08 1.27 -10.77
C LYS A 146 -8.00 0.55 -9.80
N LEU A 147 -7.61 0.47 -8.53
CA LEU A 147 -8.42 -0.11 -7.46
C LEU A 147 -9.08 0.96 -6.59
N ARG A 148 -8.41 2.12 -6.42
CA ARG A 148 -8.92 3.25 -5.65
C ARG A 148 -8.40 4.57 -6.20
N SER A 149 -9.26 5.58 -6.23
CA SER A 149 -8.87 6.99 -6.22
C SER A 149 -9.78 7.77 -5.30
N ASP A 150 -9.18 8.64 -4.50
CA ASP A 150 -9.87 9.83 -4.03
C ASP A 150 -10.06 10.76 -5.25
N GLU A 151 -11.29 11.05 -5.66
CA GLU A 151 -11.59 11.91 -6.82
C GLU A 151 -11.20 13.39 -6.59
N ARG A 152 -10.64 13.72 -5.42
CA ARG A 152 -10.33 15.10 -5.03
C ARG A 152 -9.29 15.80 -5.91
N ASP A 153 -8.58 15.11 -6.81
CA ASP A 153 -7.50 15.71 -7.62
C ASP A 153 -7.48 15.34 -9.13
N CYS A 154 -8.54 14.76 -9.71
CA CYS A 154 -8.51 14.41 -11.15
C CYS A 154 -8.91 15.54 -12.12
N ASN A 155 -9.28 16.73 -11.63
CA ASN A 155 -9.58 17.90 -12.47
C ASN A 155 -8.42 18.91 -12.56
N GLY A 156 -7.18 18.41 -12.63
CA GLY A 156 -6.10 19.19 -13.23
C GLY A 156 -6.31 19.21 -14.74
N SER A 157 -7.15 20.12 -15.22
CA SER A 157 -7.24 20.44 -16.64
C SER A 157 -5.84 20.74 -17.16
N ILE A 158 -5.32 19.86 -18.02
CA ILE A 158 -4.29 20.24 -18.98
C ILE A 158 -5.01 21.17 -19.97
N SER A 159 -4.99 22.46 -19.67
CA SER A 159 -5.22 23.50 -20.66
C SER A 159 -3.91 23.72 -21.41
N ASP A 160 -4.02 23.66 -22.74
CA ASP A 160 -3.01 23.82 -23.80
C ASP A 160 -1.79 24.71 -23.51
#